data_AF-A0AAN8WK55-F1
#
_entry.id   AF-A0AAN8WK55-F1
#
_cell.length_a   1.000
_cell.length_b   1.000
_cell.length_c   1.000
_cell.angle_alpha   90.00
_cell.angle_beta   90.00
_cell.angle_gamma   90.00
#
_symmetry.space_group_name_H-M   'P 1'
#
loop_
_entity.id
_entity.type
_entity.pdbx_description
1 polymer ?
#
loop_
_entity_poly.entity_id
_entity_poly.type
_entity_poly.pdbx_seq_one_letter_code
_entity_poly.pdbx_strand_id
1 'polypeptide(L)'
;MLRSDDLPDCLFSAKSVLVGDLNARHRSFGSPLGNRNSNGFALYNIIDAYENVEMLGNGQPTHVRGGRLDYAILFNMNETEASADILYELLSDHFALKVKLGLDKVCIPSARSRYKLKNDQHRELTSKVSEWYKDYKHTVHDENQFYEDWLKIIGCILSKTNFQQTRL
;
A
#
# COMPACT_ATOMS: atom_id res chain seq x y z
N MET A 1 6.44 -24.34 -10.63
CA MET A 1 7.10 -24.45 -9.30
C MET A 1 7.24 -23.03 -8.81
N LEU A 2 6.65 -22.70 -7.67
CA LEU A 2 6.76 -21.36 -7.09
C LEU A 2 8.24 -21.04 -6.80
N ARG A 3 8.73 -19.85 -7.18
CA ARG A 3 10.07 -19.35 -6.84
C ARG A 3 9.93 -18.00 -6.11
N SER A 4 10.95 -17.61 -5.35
CA SER A 4 11.03 -16.29 -4.73
C SER A 4 10.87 -15.17 -5.76
N ASP A 5 11.49 -15.35 -6.93
CA ASP A 5 11.50 -14.37 -8.02
C ASP A 5 10.15 -14.28 -8.73
N ASP A 6 9.24 -15.21 -8.46
CA ASP A 6 7.86 -15.16 -8.96
C ASP A 6 6.97 -14.28 -8.03
N LEU A 7 7.49 -13.86 -6.86
CA LEU A 7 6.80 -12.98 -5.93
C LEU A 7 7.26 -11.52 -6.10
N PRO A 8 6.34 -10.54 -6.05
CA PRO A 8 6.71 -9.13 -6.14
C PRO A 8 7.64 -8.68 -5.01
N ASP A 9 8.70 -7.94 -5.35
CA ASP A 9 9.66 -7.38 -4.37
C ASP A 9 9.00 -6.52 -3.28
N CYS A 10 7.85 -5.91 -3.58
CA CYS A 10 7.09 -5.12 -2.62
C CYS A 10 6.54 -5.95 -1.46
N LEU A 11 6.38 -7.27 -1.62
CA LEU A 11 5.97 -8.16 -0.53
C LEU A 11 6.98 -8.14 0.61
N PHE A 12 8.28 -8.10 0.30
CA PHE A 12 9.34 -8.22 1.29
C PHE A 12 9.77 -6.88 1.91
N SER A 13 9.48 -5.76 1.24
CA SER A 13 9.94 -4.42 1.62
C SER A 13 8.88 -3.54 2.30
N ALA A 14 7.59 -3.90 2.19
CA ALA A 14 6.48 -3.16 2.79
C ALA A 14 5.59 -4.10 3.62
N LYS A 15 4.66 -3.50 4.39
CA LYS A 15 3.54 -4.23 5.00
C LYS A 15 2.65 -4.75 3.88
N SER A 16 2.61 -6.07 3.72
CA SER A 16 1.95 -6.70 2.57
C SER A 16 1.22 -7.97 2.97
N VAL A 17 0.23 -8.32 2.17
CA VAL A 17 -0.57 -9.54 2.34
C VAL A 17 -0.64 -10.26 1.01
N LEU A 18 -0.24 -11.52 1.00
CA LEU A 18 -0.43 -12.44 -0.12
C LEU A 18 -1.63 -13.34 0.17
N VAL A 19 -2.65 -13.29 -0.70
CA VAL A 19 -3.85 -14.14 -0.58
C VAL A 19 -4.10 -14.88 -1.89
N GLY A 20 -4.30 -16.20 -1.81
CA GLY A 20 -4.75 -16.97 -2.96
C GLY A 20 -4.45 -18.46 -2.88
N ASP A 21 -4.86 -19.18 -3.93
CA ASP A 21 -4.52 -20.58 -4.15
C ASP A 21 -3.09 -20.69 -4.67
N LEU A 22 -2.19 -21.20 -3.83
CA LEU A 22 -0.79 -21.44 -4.19
C LEU A 22 -0.57 -22.89 -4.63
N ASN A 23 -1.61 -23.73 -4.53
CA ASN A 23 -1.59 -25.17 -4.70
C ASN A 23 -0.38 -25.80 -4.00
N ALA A 24 -0.02 -25.25 -2.83
CA ALA A 24 1.16 -25.60 -2.07
C ALA A 24 0.76 -26.59 -0.99
N ARG A 25 1.48 -27.70 -0.87
CA ARG A 25 1.20 -28.73 0.16
C ARG A 25 2.46 -29.03 0.95
N HIS A 26 2.43 -28.76 2.25
CA HIS A 26 3.54 -29.02 3.16
C HIS A 26 3.03 -29.39 4.56
N ARG A 27 3.78 -30.23 5.28
CA ARG A 27 3.38 -30.69 6.63
C ARG A 27 3.20 -29.54 7.61
N SER A 28 4.04 -28.50 7.49
CA SER A 28 4.00 -27.33 8.37
C SER A 28 2.75 -26.48 8.14
N PHE A 29 2.00 -26.74 7.08
CA PHE A 29 0.80 -25.99 6.70
C PHE A 29 -0.50 -26.75 7.03
N GLY A 30 -0.41 -27.84 7.79
CA GLY A 30 -1.58 -28.68 8.14
C GLY A 30 -1.96 -29.71 7.06
N SER A 31 -1.12 -29.90 6.03
CA SER A 31 -1.34 -30.99 5.05
C SER A 31 -0.95 -32.35 5.65
N PRO A 32 -1.75 -33.43 5.41
CA PRO A 32 -1.44 -34.78 5.89
C PRO A 32 -0.04 -35.28 5.47
N LEU A 33 0.56 -36.13 6.31
CA LEU A 33 1.83 -36.79 6.01
C LEU A 33 1.76 -37.55 4.68
N GLY A 34 2.73 -37.32 3.78
CA GLY A 34 2.77 -37.92 2.43
C GLY A 34 2.18 -37.04 1.32
N ASN A 35 1.43 -35.99 1.66
CA ASN A 35 0.83 -35.09 0.69
C ASN A 35 1.63 -33.79 0.57
N ARG A 36 2.89 -33.87 0.13
CA ARG A 36 3.76 -32.71 -0.09
C ARG A 36 4.06 -32.54 -1.56
N ASN A 37 4.22 -31.30 -2.03
CA ASN A 37 4.60 -31.02 -3.40
C ASN A 37 5.69 -29.93 -3.50
N SER A 38 6.20 -29.71 -4.70
CA SER A 38 7.28 -28.76 -4.96
C SER A 38 6.92 -27.32 -4.58
N ASN A 39 5.67 -26.90 -4.84
CA ASN A 39 5.17 -25.60 -4.40
C ASN A 39 5.17 -25.47 -2.87
N GLY A 40 4.82 -26.55 -2.16
CA GLY A 40 4.87 -26.60 -0.69
C GLY A 40 6.27 -26.40 -0.12
N PHE A 41 7.28 -27.04 -0.72
CA PHE A 41 8.67 -26.83 -0.32
C PHE A 41 9.16 -25.42 -0.64
N ALA A 42 8.84 -24.90 -1.82
CA ALA A 42 9.22 -23.54 -2.19
C ALA A 42 8.59 -22.49 -1.27
N LEU A 43 7.29 -22.62 -1.00
CA LEU A 43 6.59 -21.73 -0.08
C LEU A 43 7.14 -21.84 1.34
N TYR A 44 7.44 -23.06 1.80
CA TYR A 44 8.05 -23.28 3.10
C TYR A 44 9.41 -22.57 3.21
N ASN A 45 10.27 -22.71 2.21
CA ASN A 45 11.58 -22.06 2.20
C ASN A 45 11.46 -20.52 2.18
N ILE A 46 10.46 -19.97 1.48
CA ILE A 46 10.20 -18.53 1.52
C ILE A 46 9.81 -18.13 2.95
N ILE A 47 8.85 -18.79 3.57
CA ILE A 47 8.42 -18.45 4.94
C ILE A 47 9.57 -18.61 5.95
N ASP A 48 10.34 -19.69 5.85
CA ASP A 48 11.46 -20.02 6.75
C ASP A 48 12.65 -19.04 6.61
N ALA A 49 12.80 -18.41 5.44
CA ALA A 49 13.90 -17.48 5.15
C ALA A 49 13.66 -16.05 5.69
N TYR A 50 12.43 -15.69 6.07
CA TYR A 50 12.10 -14.32 6.50
C TYR A 50 11.47 -14.31 7.89
N GLU A 51 12.09 -13.57 8.82
CA GLU A 51 11.64 -13.50 10.22
C GLU A 51 10.27 -12.84 10.42
N ASN A 52 9.85 -12.00 9.46
CA ASN A 52 8.60 -11.23 9.54
C ASN A 52 7.53 -11.76 8.58
N VAL A 53 7.41 -13.08 8.46
CA VAL A 53 6.40 -13.74 7.63
C VAL A 53 5.52 -14.64 8.48
N GLU A 54 4.22 -14.43 8.39
CA GLU A 54 3.25 -15.16 9.22
C GLU A 54 2.10 -15.69 8.37
N MET A 55 1.69 -16.94 8.59
CA MET A 55 0.54 -17.53 7.91
C MET A 55 -0.69 -17.51 8.79
N LEU A 56 -1.80 -16.96 8.29
CA LEU A 56 -3.06 -16.89 9.04
C LEU A 56 -3.88 -18.19 8.94
N GLY A 57 -4.95 -18.32 9.73
CA GLY A 57 -5.97 -19.36 9.55
C GLY A 57 -5.67 -20.73 10.17
N ASN A 58 -4.71 -20.82 11.10
CA ASN A 58 -4.51 -21.95 12.03
C ASN A 58 -4.45 -23.36 11.40
N GLY A 59 -4.00 -23.48 10.15
CA GLY A 59 -3.87 -24.76 9.47
C GLY A 59 -5.20 -25.44 9.11
N GLN A 60 -6.32 -24.71 9.10
CA GLN A 60 -7.59 -25.26 8.67
C GLN A 60 -7.57 -25.66 7.18
N PRO A 61 -8.29 -26.72 6.79
CA PRO A 61 -8.41 -27.12 5.39
C PRO A 61 -9.18 -26.05 4.61
N THR A 62 -8.76 -25.81 3.36
CA THR A 62 -9.40 -24.85 2.43
C THR A 62 -10.08 -25.55 1.26
N HIS A 63 -10.11 -26.89 1.26
CA HIS A 63 -10.69 -27.68 0.19
C HIS A 63 -11.50 -28.84 0.76
N VAL A 64 -12.62 -29.20 0.12
CA VAL A 64 -13.59 -30.20 0.60
C VAL A 64 -13.01 -31.61 0.75
N ARG A 65 -11.98 -31.95 -0.05
CA ARG A 65 -11.24 -33.22 0.05
C ARG A 65 -10.19 -33.23 1.18
N GLY A 66 -10.17 -32.20 2.01
CA GLY A 66 -9.14 -31.97 3.01
C GLY A 66 -7.84 -31.41 2.41
N GLY A 67 -6.98 -30.93 3.32
CA GLY A 67 -5.76 -30.22 2.97
C GLY A 67 -5.97 -28.72 2.79
N ARG A 68 -4.85 -27.99 2.83
CA ARG A 68 -4.78 -26.55 2.73
C ARG A 68 -4.04 -26.18 1.44
N LEU A 69 -4.69 -25.43 0.57
CA LEU A 69 -4.16 -25.00 -0.74
C LEU A 69 -4.21 -23.48 -0.90
N ASP A 70 -5.15 -22.86 -0.19
CA ASP A 70 -5.36 -21.43 -0.15
C ASP A 70 -4.68 -20.84 1.09
N TYR A 71 -4.02 -19.72 0.91
CA TYR A 71 -3.19 -19.10 1.93
C TYR A 71 -3.50 -17.62 2.06
N ALA A 72 -3.40 -17.11 3.29
CA ALA A 72 -3.24 -15.70 3.59
C ALA A 72 -1.95 -15.59 4.38
N ILE A 73 -0.99 -14.87 3.82
CA ILE A 73 0.37 -14.75 4.33
C ILE A 73 0.66 -13.27 4.52
N LEU A 74 1.05 -12.94 5.74
CA LEU A 74 1.48 -11.61 6.14
C LEU A 74 2.98 -11.47 5.93
N PHE A 75 3.38 -10.31 5.42
CA PHE A 75 4.76 -9.88 5.34
C PHE A 75 4.90 -8.56 6.06
N ASN A 76 5.86 -8.48 6.99
CA ASN A 76 6.12 -7.30 7.83
C ASN A 76 4.90 -6.84 8.64
N MET A 77 3.97 -7.76 8.92
CA MET A 77 2.76 -7.56 9.72
C MET A 77 2.60 -8.73 10.69
N ASN A 78 1.80 -8.56 11.74
CA ASN A 78 1.50 -9.63 12.70
C ASN A 78 -0.01 -9.91 12.83
N GLU A 79 -0.36 -11.00 13.53
CA GLU A 79 -1.74 -11.41 13.83
C GLU A 79 -2.62 -10.35 14.53
N THR A 80 -2.06 -9.31 15.17
CA THR A 80 -2.88 -8.21 15.72
C THR A 80 -3.38 -7.25 14.65
N GLU A 81 -2.71 -7.25 13.49
CA GLU A 81 -3.03 -6.41 12.34
C GLU A 81 -3.84 -7.14 11.28
N ALA A 82 -4.00 -8.47 11.36
CA ALA A 82 -4.82 -9.21 10.42
C ALA A 82 -5.32 -10.55 10.98
N SER A 83 -6.49 -10.98 10.53
CA SER A 83 -7.05 -12.29 10.88
C SER A 83 -7.60 -12.99 9.64
N ALA A 84 -7.63 -14.32 9.64
CA ALA A 84 -8.25 -15.11 8.59
C ALA A 84 -9.20 -16.16 9.15
N ASP A 85 -10.41 -16.20 8.59
CA ASP A 85 -11.46 -17.17 8.90
C ASP A 85 -11.83 -17.98 7.64
N ILE A 86 -12.28 -19.22 7.81
CA ILE A 86 -12.80 -20.05 6.71
C ILE A 86 -14.33 -19.92 6.63
N LEU A 87 -14.85 -19.72 5.42
CA LEU A 87 -16.27 -19.71 5.11
C LEU A 87 -16.66 -21.00 4.38
N TYR A 88 -17.49 -21.82 5.03
CA TYR A 88 -17.91 -23.14 4.54
C TYR A 88 -19.16 -23.12 3.65
N GLU A 89 -19.82 -21.97 3.51
CA GLU A 89 -21.16 -21.85 2.93
C GLU A 89 -21.17 -21.74 1.38
N LEU A 90 -20.01 -21.82 0.74
CA LEU A 90 -19.90 -21.68 -0.71
C LEU A 90 -20.12 -23.01 -1.44
N LEU A 91 -20.65 -22.94 -2.67
CA LEU A 91 -20.90 -24.10 -3.54
C LEU A 91 -19.63 -24.62 -4.27
N SER A 92 -18.46 -24.05 -3.98
CA SER A 92 -17.18 -24.49 -4.54
C SER A 92 -16.61 -25.65 -3.73
N ASP A 93 -15.76 -26.45 -4.37
CA ASP A 93 -14.88 -27.41 -3.72
C ASP A 93 -13.76 -26.74 -2.90
N HIS A 94 -13.54 -25.42 -3.08
CA HIS A 94 -12.74 -24.59 -2.19
C HIS A 94 -13.62 -23.85 -1.18
N PHE A 95 -13.16 -23.84 0.08
CA PHE A 95 -13.72 -22.97 1.12
C PHE A 95 -13.12 -21.58 0.99
N ALA A 96 -13.93 -20.53 1.10
CA ALA A 96 -13.42 -19.17 1.00
C ALA A 96 -12.62 -18.78 2.24
N LEU A 97 -11.50 -18.10 2.01
CA LEU A 97 -10.69 -17.49 3.05
C LEU A 97 -11.10 -16.02 3.22
N LYS A 98 -11.72 -15.70 4.36
CA LYS A 98 -12.10 -14.34 4.72
C LYS A 98 -10.96 -13.70 5.51
N VAL A 99 -10.26 -12.76 4.88
CA VAL A 99 -9.16 -12.01 5.51
C VAL A 99 -9.67 -10.65 5.97
N LYS A 100 -9.37 -10.28 7.22
CA LYS A 100 -9.61 -8.93 7.77
C LYS A 100 -8.27 -8.28 8.03
N LEU A 101 -8.12 -7.02 7.62
CA LEU A 101 -6.92 -6.22 7.83
C LEU A 101 -7.24 -5.03 8.74
N GLY A 102 -6.48 -4.91 9.82
CA GLY A 102 -6.40 -3.72 10.66
C GLY A 102 -5.55 -2.68 9.93
N LEU A 103 -6.20 -1.65 9.40
CA LEU A 103 -5.50 -0.53 8.79
C LEU A 103 -5.32 0.56 9.84
N ASP A 104 -4.09 1.05 9.99
CA ASP A 104 -3.83 2.26 10.75
C ASP A 104 -4.67 3.39 10.17
N LYS A 105 -5.38 4.10 11.05
CA LYS A 105 -6.19 5.24 10.64
C LYS A 105 -5.23 6.30 10.11
N VAL A 106 -5.20 6.49 8.79
CA VAL A 106 -4.46 7.60 8.19
C VAL A 106 -5.06 8.88 8.77
N CYS A 107 -4.34 9.51 9.70
CA CYS A 107 -4.63 10.86 10.13
C CYS A 107 -4.35 11.76 8.93
N ILE A 108 -5.36 11.95 8.08
CA ILE A 108 -5.34 13.02 7.09
C ILE A 108 -5.25 14.30 7.93
N PRO A 109 -4.13 15.06 7.86
CA PRO A 109 -4.05 16.33 8.55
C PRO A 109 -5.29 17.12 8.15
N SER A 110 -6.05 17.61 9.15
CA SER A 110 -7.27 18.39 8.94
C SER A 110 -7.10 19.28 7.72
N ALA A 111 -8.05 19.20 6.76
CA ALA A 111 -7.98 19.83 5.45
C ALA A 111 -7.16 21.13 5.51
N ARG A 112 -5.98 21.14 4.87
CA ARG A 112 -5.13 22.34 4.80
C ARG A 112 -6.04 23.51 4.50
N SER A 113 -6.02 24.53 5.36
CA SER A 113 -6.81 25.75 5.16
C SER A 113 -6.62 26.19 3.71
N ARG A 114 -7.67 26.06 2.90
CA ARG A 114 -7.60 26.46 1.50
C ARG A 114 -7.31 27.96 1.50
N TYR A 115 -6.19 28.37 0.93
CA TYR A 115 -5.88 29.78 0.74
C TYR A 115 -7.00 30.40 -0.10
N LYS A 116 -7.86 31.20 0.53
CA LYS A 116 -8.83 32.03 -0.18
C LYS A 116 -8.14 33.36 -0.48
N LEU A 117 -7.59 33.49 -1.68
CA LEU A 117 -7.13 34.77 -2.18
C LEU A 117 -8.35 35.68 -2.38
N LYS A 118 -8.27 36.94 -1.93
CA LYS A 118 -9.22 37.97 -2.31
C LYS A 118 -9.10 38.26 -3.81
N ASN A 119 -10.15 38.81 -4.43
CA ASN A 119 -10.16 39.10 -5.87
C ASN A 119 -8.96 39.93 -6.34
N ASP A 120 -8.53 40.92 -5.55
CA ASP A 120 -7.36 41.75 -5.89
C ASP A 120 -6.05 40.96 -5.84
N GLN A 121 -5.94 40.01 -4.92
CA GLN A 121 -4.78 39.13 -4.78
C GLN A 121 -4.72 38.09 -5.90
N HIS A 122 -5.88 37.61 -6.35
CA HIS A 122 -5.98 36.76 -7.53
C HIS A 122 -5.51 37.51 -8.78
N ARG A 123 -5.91 38.78 -8.94
CA ARG A 123 -5.48 39.61 -10.06
C ARG A 123 -3.97 39.88 -10.02
N GLU A 124 -3.41 40.18 -8.85
CA GLU A 124 -1.96 40.36 -8.68
C GLU A 124 -1.19 39.07 -9.00
N LEU A 125 -1.66 37.90 -8.52
CA LEU A 125 -1.08 36.60 -8.84
C LEU A 125 -1.06 36.34 -10.34
N THR A 126 -2.21 36.49 -11.00
CA THR A 126 -2.33 36.28 -12.44
C THR A 126 -1.39 37.21 -13.21
N SER A 127 -1.29 38.48 -12.81
CA SER A 127 -0.38 39.45 -13.44
C SER A 127 1.07 39.02 -13.31
N LYS A 128 1.51 38.66 -12.09
CA LYS A 128 2.90 38.26 -11.81
C LYS A 128 3.30 36.95 -12.50
N VAL A 129 2.40 35.96 -12.51
CA VAL A 129 2.64 34.71 -13.25
C VAL A 129 2.71 34.97 -14.75
N SER A 130 1.86 35.86 -15.28
CA SER A 130 1.88 36.21 -16.71
C SER A 130 3.14 36.97 -17.10
N GLU A 131 3.64 37.86 -16.25
CA GLU A 131 4.89 38.60 -16.45
C GLU A 131 6.08 37.66 -16.39
N TRP A 132 6.17 36.84 -15.34
CA TRP A 132 7.20 35.82 -15.23
C TRP A 132 7.21 34.87 -16.43
N TYR A 133 6.04 34.38 -16.87
CA TYR A 133 5.93 33.48 -18.02
C TYR A 133 6.41 34.13 -19.33
N LYS A 134 6.20 35.45 -19.51
CA LYS A 134 6.70 36.17 -20.70
C LYS A 134 8.22 36.27 -20.71
N ASP A 135 8.83 36.45 -19.54
CA ASP A 135 10.27 36.58 -19.38
C ASP A 135 10.96 35.22 -19.23
N TYR A 136 10.18 34.15 -19.00
CA TYR A 136 10.66 32.79 -18.88
C TYR A 136 11.15 32.27 -20.24
N LYS A 137 12.43 32.47 -20.50
CA LYS A 137 13.10 31.86 -21.65
C LYS A 137 13.20 30.36 -21.42
N HIS A 138 12.57 29.58 -22.29
CA HIS A 138 12.58 28.10 -22.34
C HIS A 138 13.98 27.46 -22.53
N THR A 139 15.06 28.19 -22.28
CA THR A 139 16.41 27.69 -22.44
C THR A 139 16.86 26.94 -21.19
N VAL A 140 16.77 25.61 -21.31
CA VAL A 140 17.41 24.55 -20.52
C VAL A 140 16.71 24.20 -19.20
N HIS A 141 16.29 22.93 -19.14
CA HIS A 141 15.63 22.23 -18.04
C HIS A 141 16.46 22.24 -16.75
N ASP A 142 16.30 23.27 -15.92
CA ASP A 142 16.61 23.18 -14.49
C ASP A 142 15.30 23.22 -13.70
N GLU A 143 14.78 22.03 -13.38
CA GLU A 143 13.56 21.86 -12.58
C GLU A 143 13.66 22.55 -11.21
N ASN A 144 14.88 22.67 -10.67
CA ASN A 144 15.10 23.34 -9.39
C ASN A 144 14.96 24.86 -9.55
N GLN A 145 15.46 25.44 -10.64
CA GLN A 145 15.33 26.86 -10.91
C GLN A 145 13.86 27.26 -11.14
N PHE A 146 13.10 26.43 -11.85
CA PHE A 146 11.65 26.62 -11.99
C PHE A 146 10.95 26.64 -10.62
N TYR A 147 11.29 25.69 -9.75
CA TYR A 147 10.67 25.58 -8.43
C TYR A 147 11.01 26.77 -7.53
N GLU A 148 12.27 27.21 -7.52
CA GLU A 148 12.73 28.37 -6.75
C GLU A 148 12.06 29.67 -7.20
N ASP A 149 11.95 29.90 -8.51
CA ASP A 149 11.31 31.11 -9.03
C ASP A 149 9.80 31.10 -8.79
N TRP A 150 9.17 29.94 -8.88
CA TRP A 150 7.76 29.76 -8.52
C TRP A 150 7.50 30.04 -7.03
N LEU A 151 8.36 29.55 -6.13
CA LEU A 151 8.27 29.82 -4.69
C LEU A 151 8.45 31.30 -4.37
N LYS A 152 9.34 32.02 -5.08
CA LYS A 152 9.50 33.48 -4.90
C LYS A 152 8.23 34.25 -5.28
N ILE A 153 7.56 33.89 -6.37
CA ILE A 153 6.31 34.53 -6.81
C ILE A 153 5.21 34.32 -5.76
N ILE A 154 5.06 33.09 -5.28
CA ILE A 154 4.10 32.75 -4.23
C ILE A 154 4.45 33.48 -2.92
N GLY A 155 5.71 33.47 -2.50
CA GLY A 155 6.18 34.15 -1.29
C GLY A 155 5.95 35.66 -1.30
N CYS A 156 6.12 36.33 -2.45
CA CYS A 156 5.83 37.76 -2.63
C CYS A 156 4.35 38.11 -2.44
N ILE A 157 3.44 37.16 -2.69
CA ILE A 157 1.99 37.35 -2.58
C ILE A 157 1.53 37.02 -1.16
N LEU A 158 2.07 35.94 -0.58
CA LEU A 158 1.75 35.49 0.77
C LEU A 158 2.31 36.43 1.86
N SER A 159 3.45 37.09 1.64
CA SER A 159 4.01 38.08 2.56
C SER A 159 3.19 39.38 2.69
N LYS A 160 2.28 39.64 1.74
CA LYS A 160 1.36 40.80 1.76
C LYS A 160 0.01 40.50 2.42
N THR A 161 -0.24 39.25 2.80
CA THR A 161 -1.48 38.82 3.46
C THR A 161 -1.38 38.94 4.97
N ASN A 162 -2.15 39.85 5.58
CA ASN A 162 -2.47 39.74 7.01
C ASN A 162 -3.32 38.49 7.23
N PHE A 163 -2.74 37.49 7.88
CA PHE A 163 -3.38 36.22 8.20
C PHE A 163 -4.56 36.45 9.15
N GLN A 164 -5.77 36.16 8.70
CA GLN A 164 -6.86 35.82 9.61
C GLN A 164 -7.16 34.33 9.47
N GLN A 165 -6.67 33.56 10.44
CA GLN A 165 -7.12 32.18 10.64
C GLN A 165 -8.61 32.20 10.97
N THR A 166 -9.45 31.80 10.02
CA THR A 166 -10.83 31.45 10.33
C THR A 166 -10.84 30.01 10.78
N ARG A 167 -11.04 29.78 12.08
CA ARG A 167 -11.34 28.45 12.63
C ARG A 167 -12.78 28.12 12.21
N LEU A 168 -12.97 27.03 11.49
CA LEU A 168 -14.26 26.36 11.31
C LEU A 168 -14.33 25.21 12.32
#